data_AF-A0A2N1UGJ6-F1
#
_entry.id   AF-A0A2N1UGJ6-F1
#
_cell.length_a   1.000
_cell.length_b   1.000
_cell.length_c   1.000
_cell.angle_alpha   90.00
_cell.angle_beta   90.00
_cell.angle_gamma   90.00
#
_symmetry.space_group_name_H-M   'P 1'
#
loop_
_entity.id
_entity.type
_entity.pdbx_description
1 polymer ?
#
loop_
_entity_poly.entity_id
_entity_poly.type
_entity_poly.pdbx_seq_one_letter_code
_entity_poly.pdbx_strand_id
1 'polypeptide(L)'
;MALSKERKLLTIVLIFYWVAIFFATHIPVPDWTRKMGVSDKIMHFAAYLVLMLLLWLSVNFEKKANWKKIRPWLLMGIAAVYAVFDEITQYFIGGRSADLHDVIANLLGVGAAMIAVTILTGRHTTMIPFAICPIFLPALVRSKLIPQGTIIEAGIYAAVFAIITIAWIRYISSVYKLDIKQIRYIPIFLGGPTVILAVVKTYAVFTGKPMEKTIIISTLAFVVLTLIICRLVIPARKTCKAYWQDNQQ
;
A
#
# COMPACT_ATOMS: atom_id res chain seq x y z
N MET A 1 20.49 -8.54 18.01
CA MET A 1 20.62 -8.56 16.54
C MET A 1 19.98 -7.29 15.98
N ALA A 2 20.74 -6.39 15.35
CA ALA A 2 20.19 -5.12 14.85
C ALA A 2 19.15 -5.37 13.74
N LEU A 3 18.03 -4.65 13.79
CA LEU A 3 17.00 -4.68 12.73
C LEU A 3 17.57 -4.09 11.44
N SER A 4 17.27 -4.70 10.28
CA SER A 4 17.62 -4.10 8.99
C SER A 4 16.90 -2.76 8.80
N LYS A 5 17.44 -1.88 7.96
CA LYS A 5 16.85 -0.55 7.71
C LYS A 5 15.39 -0.65 7.23
N GLU A 6 15.10 -1.64 6.39
CA GLU A 6 13.77 -1.94 5.89
C GLU A 6 12.82 -2.34 7.02
N ARG A 7 13.27 -3.24 7.90
CA ARG A 7 12.45 -3.66 9.05
C ARG A 7 12.17 -2.51 10.01
N LYS A 8 13.14 -1.63 10.25
CA LYS A 8 12.93 -0.42 11.07
C LYS A 8 11.88 0.49 10.43
N LEU A 9 12.02 0.78 9.14
CA LEU A 9 11.04 1.60 8.41
C LEU A 9 9.64 0.96 8.44
N LEU A 10 9.53 -0.33 8.16
CA LEU A 10 8.26 -1.06 8.18
C LEU A 10 7.64 -1.10 9.58
N THR A 11 8.46 -1.17 10.63
CA THR A 11 7.97 -1.11 12.01
C THR A 11 7.41 0.28 12.32
N ILE A 12 8.09 1.35 11.89
CA ILE A 12 7.59 2.72 12.04
C ILE A 12 6.25 2.87 11.29
N VAL A 13 6.19 2.43 10.03
CA VAL A 13 4.96 2.46 9.23
C VAL A 13 3.85 1.66 9.88
N LEU A 14 4.15 0.46 10.41
CA LEU A 14 3.19 -0.36 11.15
C LEU A 14 2.63 0.40 12.36
N ILE A 15 3.48 1.01 13.19
CA ILE A 15 3.02 1.73 14.39
C ILE A 15 2.08 2.87 13.99
N PHE A 16 2.47 3.71 13.04
CA PHE A 16 1.62 4.81 12.58
C PHE A 16 0.31 4.30 11.97
N TYR A 17 0.38 3.24 11.16
CA TYR A 17 -0.81 2.65 10.56
C TYR A 17 -1.76 2.06 11.62
N TRP A 18 -1.22 1.33 12.59
CA TRP A 18 -1.98 0.71 13.67
C TRP A 18 -2.67 1.77 14.55
N VAL A 19 -1.94 2.83 14.91
CA VAL A 19 -2.51 3.97 15.63
C VAL A 19 -3.59 4.66 14.80
N ALA A 20 -3.37 4.85 13.49
CA ALA A 20 -4.35 5.48 12.61
C ALA A 20 -5.65 4.66 12.50
N ILE A 21 -5.56 3.33 12.33
CA ILE A 21 -6.77 2.49 12.28
C ILE A 21 -7.48 2.46 13.63
N PHE A 22 -6.75 2.43 14.75
CA PHE A 22 -7.35 2.50 16.08
C PHE A 22 -8.18 3.77 16.26
N PHE A 23 -7.61 4.94 15.92
CA PHE A 23 -8.38 6.18 15.98
C PHE A 23 -9.54 6.19 14.97
N ALA A 24 -9.34 5.65 13.77
CA ALA A 24 -10.40 5.57 12.77
C ALA A 24 -11.57 4.67 13.22
N THR A 25 -11.32 3.64 14.04
CA THR A 25 -12.36 2.76 14.60
C THR A 25 -13.00 3.32 15.88
N HIS A 26 -12.33 4.23 16.57
CA HIS A 26 -12.77 4.76 17.87
C HIS A 26 -13.36 6.19 17.82
N ILE A 27 -13.90 6.59 16.67
CA ILE A 27 -14.68 7.83 16.50
C ILE A 27 -16.10 7.49 15.99
N PRO A 28 -17.14 8.28 16.30
CA PRO A 28 -18.45 8.11 15.67
C PRO A 28 -18.32 8.08 14.15
N VAL A 29 -19.06 7.19 13.47
CA VAL A 29 -18.92 7.00 12.01
C VAL A 29 -19.13 8.32 11.29
N PRO A 30 -18.09 8.89 10.64
CA PRO A 30 -18.22 10.16 9.97
C PRO A 30 -19.14 10.06 8.74
N ASP A 31 -19.88 11.13 8.44
CA ASP A 31 -20.79 11.16 7.29
C ASP A 31 -20.08 10.94 5.95
N TRP A 32 -18.82 11.38 5.84
CA TRP A 32 -18.05 11.18 4.62
C TRP A 32 -17.77 9.71 4.35
N THR A 33 -17.59 8.89 5.38
CA THR A 33 -17.34 7.45 5.24
C THR A 33 -18.52 6.75 4.56
N ARG A 34 -19.76 7.12 4.94
CA ARG A 34 -20.98 6.63 4.26
C ARG A 34 -21.07 7.11 2.81
N LYS A 35 -20.60 8.32 2.52
CA LYS A 35 -20.58 8.90 1.17
C LYS A 35 -19.51 8.33 0.25
N MET A 36 -18.53 7.57 0.77
CA MET A 36 -17.54 6.86 -0.04
C MET A 36 -18.18 5.82 -0.96
N GLY A 37 -19.34 5.27 -0.57
CA GLY A 37 -20.02 4.21 -1.31
C GLY A 37 -19.22 2.91 -1.41
N VAL A 38 -18.32 2.70 -0.44
CA VAL A 38 -17.60 1.45 -0.21
C VAL A 38 -18.28 0.76 0.95
N SER A 39 -18.53 -0.55 0.86
CA SER A 39 -19.12 -1.26 1.98
C SER A 39 -18.17 -1.26 3.16
N ASP A 40 -18.76 -1.17 4.35
CA ASP A 40 -18.03 -1.24 5.61
C ASP A 40 -17.14 -2.48 5.69
N LYS A 41 -17.65 -3.61 5.21
CA LYS A 41 -16.97 -4.91 5.19
C LYS A 41 -15.73 -4.89 4.27
N ILE A 42 -15.78 -4.16 3.15
CA ILE A 42 -14.60 -3.98 2.28
C ILE A 42 -13.54 -3.13 2.97
N MET A 43 -13.95 -2.09 3.71
CA MET A 43 -13.02 -1.24 4.47
C MET A 43 -12.33 -2.04 5.57
N HIS A 44 -13.09 -2.82 6.34
CA HIS A 44 -12.60 -3.75 7.36
C HIS A 44 -11.61 -4.77 6.78
N PHE A 45 -11.99 -5.46 5.71
CA PHE A 45 -11.12 -6.39 5.00
C PHE A 45 -9.81 -5.74 4.53
N ALA A 46 -9.88 -4.60 3.86
CA ALA A 46 -8.70 -3.91 3.33
C ALA A 46 -7.78 -3.40 4.44
N ALA A 47 -8.36 -2.89 5.53
CA ALA A 47 -7.60 -2.39 6.67
C ALA A 47 -6.79 -3.51 7.33
N TYR A 48 -7.43 -4.64 7.61
CA TYR A 48 -6.77 -5.78 8.25
C TYR A 48 -5.82 -6.53 7.33
N LEU A 49 -6.06 -6.52 6.01
CA LEU A 49 -5.10 -6.99 5.02
C LEU A 49 -3.80 -6.19 5.11
N VAL A 50 -3.89 -4.85 5.07
CA VAL A 50 -2.69 -4.00 5.14
C VAL A 50 -2.01 -4.10 6.50
N LEU A 51 -2.78 -4.12 7.60
CA LEU A 51 -2.26 -4.32 8.95
C LEU A 51 -1.43 -5.60 9.05
N MET A 52 -1.99 -6.73 8.60
CA MET A 52 -1.34 -8.03 8.71
C MET A 52 -0.10 -8.13 7.81
N LEU A 53 -0.14 -7.52 6.61
CA LEU A 53 1.04 -7.43 5.75
C LEU A 53 2.18 -6.64 6.43
N LEU A 54 1.88 -5.48 7.00
CA LEU A 54 2.87 -4.67 7.71
C LEU A 54 3.41 -5.39 8.95
N LEU A 55 2.54 -6.08 9.70
CA LEU A 55 2.92 -6.90 10.84
C LEU A 55 3.90 -7.99 10.43
N TRP A 56 3.59 -8.76 9.39
CA TRP A 56 4.49 -9.80 8.88
C TRP A 56 5.83 -9.22 8.42
N LEU A 57 5.80 -8.16 7.60
CA LEU A 57 6.99 -7.58 6.98
C LEU A 57 7.92 -6.91 7.99
N SER A 58 7.40 -6.33 9.07
CA SER A 58 8.21 -5.76 10.15
C SER A 58 9.05 -6.83 10.89
N VAL A 59 8.50 -8.04 11.04
CA VAL A 59 9.13 -9.14 11.77
C VAL A 59 10.00 -10.01 10.85
N ASN A 60 9.51 -10.37 9.67
CA ASN A 60 10.11 -11.35 8.76
C ASN A 60 10.27 -10.82 7.32
N PHE A 61 10.84 -9.63 7.18
CA PHE A 61 11.19 -9.08 5.86
C PHE A 61 11.98 -10.09 4.99
N GLU A 62 11.67 -10.15 3.69
CA GLU A 62 12.14 -11.11 2.67
C GLU A 62 11.71 -12.58 2.84
N LYS A 63 11.18 -13.00 4.00
CA LYS A 63 10.86 -14.41 4.23
C LYS A 63 9.40 -14.71 3.94
N LYS A 64 9.17 -15.84 3.27
CA LYS A 64 7.83 -16.44 3.14
C LYS A 64 7.37 -17.02 4.48
N ALA A 65 6.06 -17.08 4.68
CA ALA A 65 5.50 -17.76 5.82
C ALA A 65 5.83 -19.26 5.78
N ASN A 66 6.36 -19.78 6.89
CA ASN A 66 6.62 -21.20 7.08
C ASN A 66 5.72 -21.71 8.20
N TRP A 67 4.62 -22.35 7.81
CA TRP A 67 3.56 -22.85 8.69
C TRP A 67 4.01 -23.96 9.66
N LYS A 68 5.20 -24.56 9.45
CA LYS A 68 5.82 -25.48 10.42
C LYS A 68 6.42 -24.76 11.63
N LYS A 69 6.54 -23.43 11.59
CA LYS A 69 7.08 -22.61 12.68
C LYS A 69 5.95 -21.92 13.43
N ILE A 70 6.18 -21.61 14.70
CA ILE A 70 5.20 -20.94 15.56
C ILE A 70 4.90 -19.48 15.15
N ARG A 71 5.83 -18.82 14.44
CA ARG A 71 5.73 -17.37 14.14
C ARG A 71 4.51 -16.95 13.32
N PRO A 72 4.19 -17.57 12.15
CA PRO A 72 2.94 -17.29 11.42
C PRO A 72 1.70 -17.37 12.31
N TRP A 73 1.60 -18.44 13.11
CA TRP A 73 0.47 -18.66 14.01
C TRP A 73 0.38 -17.59 15.10
N LEU A 74 1.50 -17.20 15.71
CA LEU A 74 1.53 -16.11 16.69
C LEU A 74 1.08 -14.78 16.11
N LEU A 75 1.62 -14.38 14.95
CA LEU A 75 1.27 -13.10 14.33
C LEU A 75 -0.20 -13.08 13.87
N MET A 76 -0.68 -14.19 13.32
CA MET A 76 -2.09 -14.35 12.95
C MET A 76 -2.99 -14.31 14.19
N GLY A 77 -2.59 -14.96 15.28
CA GLY A 77 -3.30 -14.91 16.56
C GLY A 77 -3.35 -13.50 17.14
N ILE A 78 -2.24 -12.74 17.10
CA ILE A 78 -2.21 -11.33 17.53
C ILE A 78 -3.20 -10.50 16.71
N ALA A 79 -3.19 -10.63 15.38
CA ALA A 79 -4.08 -9.88 14.51
C ALA A 79 -5.55 -10.28 14.71
N ALA A 80 -5.84 -11.57 14.94
CA ALA A 80 -7.19 -12.06 15.20
C ALA A 80 -7.73 -11.60 16.56
N VAL A 81 -6.92 -11.66 17.62
CA VAL A 81 -7.28 -11.15 18.94
C VAL A 81 -7.51 -9.64 18.86
N TYR A 82 -6.65 -8.91 18.15
CA TYR A 82 -6.84 -7.48 17.92
C TYR A 82 -8.13 -7.19 17.15
N ALA A 83 -8.47 -7.97 16.12
CA ALA A 83 -9.71 -7.81 15.35
C ALA A 83 -10.98 -7.94 16.21
N VAL A 84 -10.99 -8.91 17.12
CA VAL A 84 -12.11 -9.10 18.06
C VAL A 84 -12.12 -7.99 19.10
N PHE A 85 -10.95 -7.63 19.62
CA PHE A 85 -10.82 -6.56 20.61
C PHE A 85 -11.31 -5.22 20.05
N ASP A 86 -10.88 -4.85 18.85
CA ASP A 86 -11.25 -3.61 18.15
C ASP A 86 -12.77 -3.51 17.96
N GLU A 87 -13.45 -4.60 17.57
CA GLU A 87 -14.91 -4.62 17.41
C GLU A 87 -15.64 -4.51 18.76
N ILE A 88 -15.14 -5.19 19.80
CA ILE A 88 -15.71 -5.11 21.15
C ILE A 88 -15.54 -3.69 21.70
N THR A 89 -14.38 -3.06 21.53
CA THR A 89 -14.16 -1.71 22.04
C THR A 89 -14.91 -0.65 21.24
N GLN A 90 -15.11 -0.90 19.94
CA GLN A 90 -15.93 -0.09 19.06
C GLN A 90 -17.39 0.01 19.55
N TYR A 91 -17.93 -1.02 20.20
CA TYR A 91 -19.27 -1.01 20.80
C TYR A 91 -19.50 0.15 21.79
N PHE A 92 -18.45 0.57 22.50
CA PHE A 92 -18.55 1.66 23.47
C PHE A 92 -18.60 3.05 22.82
N ILE A 93 -18.44 3.15 21.49
CA ILE A 93 -18.50 4.40 20.76
C ILE A 93 -19.92 4.66 20.27
N GLY A 94 -20.51 5.77 20.72
CA GLY A 94 -21.85 6.18 20.31
C GLY A 94 -22.00 6.24 18.79
N GLY A 95 -23.05 5.61 18.25
CA GLY A 95 -23.34 5.57 16.82
C GLY A 95 -22.62 4.46 16.05
N ARG A 96 -21.92 3.56 16.74
CA ARG A 96 -21.41 2.30 16.18
C ARG A 96 -22.14 1.10 16.76
N SER A 97 -22.20 0.02 15.99
CA SER A 97 -22.67 -1.30 16.42
C SER A 97 -21.52 -2.27 16.31
N ALA A 98 -21.37 -3.17 17.28
CA ALA A 98 -20.52 -4.34 17.10
C ALA A 98 -21.23 -5.32 16.15
N ASP A 99 -20.56 -5.70 15.07
CA ASP A 99 -21.09 -6.62 14.06
C ASP A 99 -20.13 -7.79 13.85
N LEU A 100 -20.66 -9.02 14.01
CA LEU A 100 -19.90 -10.24 13.76
C LEU A 100 -19.38 -10.30 12.32
N HIS A 101 -20.10 -9.70 11.37
CA HIS A 101 -19.66 -9.65 9.98
C HIS A 101 -18.41 -8.78 9.78
N ASP A 102 -18.19 -7.76 10.63
CA ASP A 102 -16.99 -6.93 10.56
C ASP A 102 -15.78 -7.65 11.16
N VAL A 103 -15.97 -8.43 12.23
CA VAL A 103 -14.95 -9.38 12.70
C VAL A 103 -14.59 -10.38 11.60
N ILE A 104 -15.58 -10.96 10.92
CA ILE A 104 -15.32 -11.90 9.82
C ILE A 104 -14.55 -11.21 8.70
N ALA A 105 -14.93 -9.99 8.31
CA ALA A 105 -14.22 -9.21 7.28
C ALA A 105 -12.76 -8.94 7.68
N ASN A 106 -12.51 -8.57 8.95
CA ASN A 106 -11.17 -8.39 9.50
C ASN A 106 -10.34 -9.68 9.39
N LEU A 107 -10.90 -10.82 9.82
CA LEU A 107 -10.23 -12.12 9.78
C LEU A 107 -9.95 -12.60 8.34
N LEU A 108 -10.86 -12.32 7.40
CA LEU A 108 -10.63 -12.59 5.97
C LEU A 108 -9.47 -11.74 5.42
N GLY A 109 -9.36 -10.48 5.84
CA GLY A 109 -8.22 -9.60 5.50
C GLY A 109 -6.90 -10.17 6.02
N VAL A 110 -6.87 -10.60 7.29
CA VAL A 110 -5.72 -11.29 7.90
C VAL A 110 -5.35 -12.56 7.12
N GLY A 111 -6.35 -13.39 6.79
CA GLY A 111 -6.15 -14.62 6.02
C GLY A 111 -5.59 -14.36 4.62
N ALA A 112 -6.13 -13.37 3.90
CA ALA A 112 -5.66 -12.98 2.58
C ALA A 112 -4.20 -12.48 2.61
N ALA A 113 -3.84 -11.68 3.61
CA ALA A 113 -2.46 -11.25 3.84
C ALA A 113 -1.53 -12.45 4.12
N MET A 114 -1.98 -13.43 4.91
CA MET A 114 -1.22 -14.64 5.21
C MET A 114 -1.01 -15.56 4.00
N ILE A 115 -2.02 -15.68 3.14
CA ILE A 115 -1.88 -16.36 1.85
C ILE A 115 -0.84 -15.64 0.99
N ALA A 116 -0.91 -14.31 0.90
CA ALA A 116 0.04 -13.52 0.12
C ALA A 116 1.48 -13.75 0.58
N VAL A 117 1.78 -13.68 1.89
CA VAL A 117 3.15 -13.91 2.41
C VAL A 117 3.59 -15.36 2.37
N THR A 118 2.67 -16.30 2.17
CA THR A 118 3.01 -17.72 1.94
C THR A 118 3.52 -17.91 0.51
N ILE A 119 2.90 -17.24 -0.46
CA ILE A 119 3.21 -17.41 -1.89
C ILE A 119 4.36 -16.48 -2.32
N LEU A 120 4.37 -15.25 -1.82
CA LEU A 120 5.26 -14.16 -2.25
C LEU A 120 6.36 -13.88 -1.22
N THR A 121 7.54 -13.48 -1.69
CA THR A 121 8.61 -13.00 -0.79
C THR A 121 8.36 -11.54 -0.37
N GLY A 122 9.17 -11.04 0.57
CA GLY A 122 8.98 -9.72 1.18
C GLY A 122 8.84 -8.57 0.18
N ARG A 123 9.71 -8.48 -0.84
CA ARG A 123 9.66 -7.40 -1.84
C ARG A 123 8.42 -7.43 -2.73
N HIS A 124 7.92 -8.60 -3.08
CA HIS A 124 6.68 -8.72 -3.84
C HIS A 124 5.49 -8.33 -2.96
N THR A 125 5.49 -8.80 -1.72
CA THR A 125 4.43 -8.51 -0.74
C THR A 125 4.35 -7.02 -0.42
N THR A 126 5.47 -6.31 -0.31
CA THR A 126 5.47 -4.85 -0.08
C THR A 126 4.76 -4.06 -1.17
N MET A 127 4.59 -4.62 -2.38
CA MET A 127 3.89 -3.94 -3.48
C MET A 127 2.38 -4.03 -3.37
N ILE A 128 1.83 -4.93 -2.55
CA ILE A 128 0.38 -5.13 -2.43
C ILE A 128 -0.33 -3.86 -1.92
N PRO A 129 0.11 -3.19 -0.84
CA PRO A 129 -0.52 -1.94 -0.41
C PRO A 129 -0.46 -0.83 -1.48
N PHE A 130 0.65 -0.74 -2.23
CA PHE A 130 0.79 0.23 -3.32
C PHE A 130 -0.14 -0.04 -4.51
N ALA A 131 -0.63 -1.27 -4.66
CA ALA A 131 -1.63 -1.63 -5.67
C ALA A 131 -3.08 -1.43 -5.18
N ILE A 132 -3.36 -1.75 -3.90
CA ILE A 132 -4.72 -1.74 -3.35
C ILE A 132 -5.14 -0.35 -2.87
N CYS A 133 -4.32 0.34 -2.08
CA CYS A 133 -4.71 1.59 -1.44
C CYS A 133 -5.16 2.69 -2.43
N PRO A 134 -4.53 2.87 -3.62
CA PRO A 134 -4.93 3.91 -4.56
C PRO A 134 -6.34 3.72 -5.14
N ILE A 135 -6.87 2.49 -5.12
CA ILE A 135 -8.23 2.16 -5.58
C ILE A 135 -9.29 2.90 -4.76
N PHE A 136 -8.99 3.27 -3.51
CA PHE A 136 -9.92 4.02 -2.66
C PHE A 136 -9.91 5.54 -2.91
N LEU A 137 -9.00 6.08 -3.73
CA LEU A 137 -8.94 7.53 -4.01
C LEU A 137 -10.24 8.08 -4.63
N PRO A 138 -10.86 7.44 -5.64
CA PRO A 138 -12.14 7.91 -6.18
C PRO A 138 -13.26 7.89 -5.14
N ALA A 139 -13.23 6.94 -4.19
CA ALA A 139 -14.20 6.90 -3.10
C ALA A 139 -14.05 8.09 -2.14
N LEU A 140 -12.82 8.55 -1.89
CA LEU A 140 -12.56 9.77 -1.11
C LEU A 140 -13.04 11.03 -1.86
N VAL A 141 -12.86 11.10 -3.18
CA VAL A 141 -13.43 12.18 -4.00
C VAL A 141 -14.96 12.14 -3.96
N ARG A 142 -15.56 10.95 -4.07
CA ARG A 142 -17.02 10.75 -3.95
C ARG A 142 -17.56 11.22 -2.60
N SER A 143 -16.80 11.00 -1.53
CA SER A 143 -17.18 11.41 -0.17
C SER A 143 -17.21 12.92 0.07
N LYS A 144 -16.68 13.72 -0.87
CA LYS A 144 -16.41 15.16 -0.76
C LYS A 144 -15.27 15.53 0.21
N LEU A 145 -14.54 14.55 0.76
CA LEU A 145 -13.29 14.83 1.49
C LEU A 145 -12.23 15.45 0.59
N ILE A 146 -12.15 14.97 -0.65
CA ILE A 146 -11.28 15.54 -1.67
C ILE A 146 -12.17 16.34 -2.62
N PRO A 147 -12.03 17.68 -2.68
CA PRO A 147 -12.82 18.51 -3.58
C PRO A 147 -12.52 18.18 -5.04
N GLN A 148 -13.52 17.67 -5.76
CA GLN A 148 -13.39 17.27 -7.17
C GLN A 148 -13.07 18.47 -8.07
N GLY A 149 -12.20 18.26 -9.07
CA GLY A 149 -11.83 19.26 -10.07
C GLY A 149 -10.90 20.34 -9.55
N THR A 150 -10.34 20.17 -8.35
CA THR A 150 -9.49 21.18 -7.70
C THR A 150 -8.01 20.85 -7.79
N ILE A 151 -7.17 21.86 -7.53
CA ILE A 151 -5.72 21.67 -7.40
C ILE A 151 -5.36 20.75 -6.22
N ILE A 152 -6.23 20.66 -5.21
CA ILE A 152 -6.05 19.76 -4.07
C ILE A 152 -6.19 18.30 -4.52
N GLU A 153 -7.22 17.99 -5.32
CA GLU A 153 -7.36 16.66 -5.93
C GLU A 153 -6.12 16.32 -6.77
N ALA A 154 -5.71 17.22 -7.66
CA ALA A 154 -4.53 17.02 -8.50
C ALA A 154 -3.26 16.77 -7.66
N GLY A 155 -3.06 17.55 -6.60
CA GLY A 155 -1.93 17.40 -5.68
C GLY A 155 -1.92 16.06 -4.94
N ILE A 156 -3.08 15.57 -4.50
CA ILE A 156 -3.20 14.28 -3.82
C ILE A 156 -2.87 13.13 -4.78
N TYR A 157 -3.47 13.12 -5.97
CA TYR A 157 -3.15 12.09 -6.98
C TYR A 157 -1.67 12.14 -7.37
N ALA A 158 -1.10 13.33 -7.59
CA ALA A 158 0.32 13.49 -7.87
C ALA A 158 1.21 12.92 -6.76
N ALA A 159 0.94 13.24 -5.50
CA ALA A 159 1.71 12.74 -4.36
C ALA A 159 1.62 11.21 -4.23
N VAL A 160 0.41 10.65 -4.32
CA VAL A 160 0.20 9.20 -4.23
C VAL A 160 0.92 8.48 -5.38
N PHE A 161 0.79 8.95 -6.62
CA PHE A 161 1.43 8.32 -7.76
C PHE A 161 2.94 8.54 -7.81
N ALA A 162 3.48 9.61 -7.23
CA ALA A 162 4.91 9.76 -7.02
C ALA A 162 5.44 8.69 -6.06
N ILE A 163 4.77 8.46 -4.93
CA ILE A 163 5.14 7.42 -3.96
C ILE A 163 5.08 6.02 -4.61
N ILE A 164 4.01 5.70 -5.34
CA ILE A 164 3.87 4.44 -6.08
C ILE A 164 5.00 4.28 -7.11
N THR A 165 5.34 5.35 -7.84
CA THR A 165 6.40 5.34 -8.84
C THR A 165 7.76 5.06 -8.21
N ILE A 166 8.08 5.72 -7.09
CA ILE A 166 9.31 5.45 -6.33
C ILE A 166 9.35 4.01 -5.83
N ALA A 167 8.24 3.52 -5.24
CA ALA A 167 8.14 2.15 -4.76
C ALA A 167 8.33 1.14 -5.90
N TRP A 168 7.68 1.35 -7.04
CA TRP A 168 7.78 0.52 -8.24
C TRP A 168 9.20 0.49 -8.81
N ILE A 169 9.84 1.66 -8.94
CA ILE A 169 11.23 1.77 -9.41
C ILE A 169 12.16 0.97 -8.50
N ARG A 170 12.04 1.15 -7.17
CA ARG A 170 12.86 0.42 -6.20
C ARG A 170 12.61 -1.08 -6.26
N TYR A 171 11.36 -1.49 -6.39
CA TYR A 171 10.97 -2.89 -6.54
C TYR A 171 11.59 -3.52 -7.80
N ILE A 172 11.35 -2.93 -8.98
CA ILE A 172 11.84 -3.44 -10.26
C ILE A 172 13.37 -3.49 -10.29
N SER A 173 14.03 -2.43 -9.82
CA SER A 173 15.50 -2.36 -9.78
C SER A 173 16.10 -3.40 -8.84
N SER A 174 15.39 -3.74 -7.76
CA SER A 174 15.85 -4.66 -6.74
C SER A 174 15.61 -6.14 -7.10
N VAL A 175 14.44 -6.44 -7.65
CA VAL A 175 13.97 -7.80 -7.99
C VAL A 175 14.48 -8.24 -9.36
N TYR A 176 14.22 -7.46 -10.41
CA TYR A 176 14.60 -7.80 -11.80
C TYR A 176 15.99 -7.31 -12.17
N LYS A 177 16.70 -6.70 -11.22
CA LYS A 177 18.05 -6.17 -11.37
C LYS A 177 18.23 -5.11 -12.45
N LEU A 178 17.15 -4.46 -12.88
CA LEU A 178 17.19 -3.42 -13.91
C LEU A 178 17.87 -2.15 -13.39
N ASP A 179 18.61 -1.47 -14.25
CA ASP A 179 19.23 -0.18 -13.95
C ASP A 179 18.38 0.96 -14.52
N ILE A 180 17.93 1.86 -13.64
CA ILE A 180 17.12 3.03 -13.97
C ILE A 180 17.82 3.99 -14.96
N LYS A 181 19.15 3.98 -15.03
CA LYS A 181 19.90 4.83 -15.96
C LYS A 181 19.75 4.36 -17.41
N GLN A 182 19.50 3.07 -17.65
CA GLN A 182 19.38 2.51 -18.99
C GLN A 182 18.04 2.89 -19.64
N ILE A 183 18.08 3.66 -20.73
CA ILE A 183 16.91 4.21 -21.42
C ILE A 183 15.94 3.12 -21.89
N ARG A 184 16.46 1.96 -22.33
CA ARG A 184 15.64 0.82 -22.79
C ARG A 184 14.63 0.30 -21.75
N TYR A 185 14.84 0.56 -20.45
CA TYR A 185 13.96 0.09 -19.38
C TYR A 185 12.92 1.14 -18.94
N ILE A 186 12.94 2.35 -19.50
CA ILE A 186 11.94 3.40 -19.19
C ILE A 186 10.49 2.89 -19.30
N PRO A 187 10.09 2.14 -20.35
CA PRO A 187 8.71 1.65 -20.44
C PRO A 187 8.32 0.74 -19.26
N ILE A 188 9.24 -0.06 -18.74
CA ILE A 188 8.99 -0.96 -17.61
C ILE A 188 8.79 -0.14 -16.31
N PHE A 189 9.56 0.92 -16.12
CA PHE A 189 9.43 1.80 -14.95
C PHE A 189 8.17 2.64 -14.98
N LEU A 190 7.67 3.02 -16.16
CA LEU A 190 6.38 3.73 -16.30
C LEU A 190 5.19 2.78 -16.23
N GLY A 191 5.36 1.51 -16.62
CA GLY A 191 4.27 0.55 -16.77
C GLY A 191 3.45 0.33 -15.50
N GLY A 192 4.09 0.01 -14.37
CA GLY A 192 3.39 -0.28 -13.12
C GLY A 192 2.47 0.85 -12.63
N PRO A 193 2.99 2.08 -12.41
CA PRO A 193 2.16 3.21 -12.01
C PRO A 193 1.06 3.53 -13.03
N THR A 194 1.34 3.39 -14.33
CA THR A 194 0.33 3.65 -15.38
C THR A 194 -0.79 2.62 -15.36
N VAL A 195 -0.49 1.34 -15.15
CA VAL A 195 -1.49 0.28 -15.00
C VAL A 195 -2.35 0.52 -13.75
N ILE A 196 -1.73 0.88 -12.63
CA ILE A 196 -2.47 1.22 -11.39
C ILE A 196 -3.39 2.42 -11.65
N LEU A 197 -2.92 3.45 -12.35
CA LEU A 197 -3.76 4.61 -12.72
C LEU A 197 -4.94 4.19 -13.60
N ALA A 198 -4.73 3.29 -14.56
CA ALA A 198 -5.81 2.77 -15.39
C ALA A 198 -6.86 2.01 -14.56
N VAL A 199 -6.44 1.20 -13.58
CA VAL A 199 -7.35 0.52 -12.65
C VAL A 199 -8.14 1.52 -11.80
N VAL A 200 -7.45 2.51 -11.23
CA VAL A 200 -8.09 3.58 -10.42
C VAL A 200 -9.10 4.36 -11.27
N LYS A 201 -8.76 4.72 -12.51
CA LYS A 201 -9.66 5.38 -13.45
C LYS A 201 -10.90 4.52 -13.74
N THR A 202 -10.70 3.24 -14.03
CA THR A 202 -11.81 2.31 -14.31
C THR A 202 -12.74 2.20 -13.09
N TYR A 203 -12.19 2.07 -11.89
CA TYR A 203 -12.98 2.06 -10.66
C TYR A 203 -13.71 3.39 -10.40
N ALA A 204 -13.09 4.53 -10.73
CA ALA A 204 -13.71 5.85 -10.63
C ALA A 204 -14.98 5.97 -11.51
N VAL A 205 -14.97 5.35 -12.69
CA VAL A 205 -16.15 5.26 -13.57
C VAL A 205 -17.25 4.44 -12.90
N PHE A 206 -16.92 3.25 -12.36
CA PHE A 206 -17.89 2.38 -11.69
C PHE A 206 -18.51 2.99 -10.42
N THR A 207 -17.78 3.87 -9.75
CA THR A 207 -18.25 4.57 -8.54
C THR A 207 -19.03 5.86 -8.81
N GLY A 208 -19.27 6.20 -10.09
CA GLY A 208 -20.06 7.37 -10.49
C GLY A 208 -19.34 8.71 -10.32
N LYS A 209 -18.01 8.68 -10.16
CA LYS A 209 -17.15 9.87 -10.01
C LYS A 209 -15.95 9.77 -10.96
N PRO A 210 -16.18 9.87 -12.28
CA PRO A 210 -15.12 9.72 -13.26
C PRO A 210 -14.06 10.80 -13.06
N MET A 211 -12.79 10.40 -13.17
CA MET A 211 -11.66 11.32 -13.08
C MET A 211 -11.68 12.29 -14.27
N GLU A 212 -11.47 13.58 -13.98
CA GLU A 212 -11.32 14.59 -15.03
C GLU A 212 -10.05 14.35 -15.86
N LYS A 213 -10.11 14.72 -17.14
CA LYS A 213 -8.98 14.55 -18.07
C LYS A 213 -7.73 15.28 -17.59
N THR A 214 -7.89 16.47 -17.02
CA THR A 214 -6.83 17.29 -16.41
C THR A 214 -6.12 16.55 -15.28
N ILE A 215 -6.86 15.88 -14.38
CA ILE A 215 -6.31 15.08 -13.28
C ILE A 215 -5.52 13.88 -13.81
N ILE A 216 -6.03 13.20 -14.84
CA ILE A 216 -5.34 12.05 -15.45
C ILE A 216 -4.01 12.51 -16.09
N ILE A 217 -4.04 13.59 -16.87
CA ILE A 217 -2.87 14.13 -17.57
C ILE A 217 -1.82 14.62 -16.56
N SER A 218 -2.24 15.38 -15.54
CA SER A 218 -1.32 15.86 -14.51
C SER A 218 -0.70 14.71 -13.73
N THR A 219 -1.47 13.68 -13.37
CA THR A 219 -0.96 12.48 -12.68
C THR A 219 0.09 11.76 -13.52
N LEU A 220 -0.16 11.55 -14.82
CA LEU A 220 0.81 10.95 -15.74
C LEU A 220 2.09 11.79 -15.87
N ALA A 221 1.95 13.12 -15.97
CA ALA A 221 3.09 14.03 -15.99
C ALA A 221 3.93 13.91 -14.72
N PHE A 222 3.30 13.79 -13.55
CA PHE A 222 4.00 13.57 -12.28
C PHE A 222 4.68 12.19 -12.18
N VAL A 223 4.09 11.14 -12.74
CA VAL A 223 4.75 9.82 -12.85
C VAL A 223 6.04 9.95 -13.66
N VAL A 224 5.99 10.62 -14.81
CA VAL A 224 7.18 10.87 -15.67
C VAL A 224 8.20 11.74 -14.96
N LEU A 225 7.78 12.84 -14.33
CA LEU A 225 8.66 13.73 -13.57
C LEU A 225 9.36 12.99 -12.44
N THR A 226 8.62 12.16 -11.69
CA THR A 226 9.17 11.34 -10.61
C THR A 226 10.22 10.35 -11.13
N LEU A 227 9.98 9.73 -12.29
CA LEU A 227 10.97 8.88 -12.94
C LEU A 227 12.23 9.68 -13.32
N ILE A 228 12.09 10.87 -13.90
CA ILE A 228 13.23 11.74 -14.26
C ILE A 228 14.03 12.08 -13.00
N ILE A 229 13.38 12.54 -11.93
CA ILE A 229 14.05 12.86 -10.66
C ILE A 229 14.77 11.64 -10.10
N CYS A 230 14.12 10.47 -10.06
CA CYS A 230 14.74 9.23 -9.62
C CYS A 230 15.96 8.87 -10.47
N ARG A 231 15.90 9.08 -11.78
CA ARG A 231 17.04 8.86 -12.68
C ARG A 231 18.18 9.82 -12.42
N LEU A 232 17.95 11.04 -11.95
CA LEU A 232 19.01 11.97 -11.59
C LEU A 232 19.64 11.59 -10.24
N VAL A 233 18.81 11.28 -9.23
CA VAL A 233 19.23 11.06 -7.84
C VAL A 233 19.80 9.66 -7.58
N ILE A 234 19.23 8.62 -8.17
CA ILE A 234 19.67 7.23 -7.91
C ILE A 234 20.97 6.97 -8.68
N PRO A 235 22.06 6.55 -8.02
CA PRO A 235 23.32 6.26 -8.70
C PRO A 235 23.20 5.06 -9.63
N ALA A 236 24.00 5.05 -10.70
CA ALA A 236 24.08 3.92 -11.61
C ALA A 236 24.47 2.65 -10.85
N ARG A 237 23.89 1.51 -11.24
CA ARG A 237 24.25 0.25 -10.60
C ARG A 237 25.62 -0.19 -11.14
N LYS A 238 26.63 -0.34 -10.27
CA LYS A 238 27.89 -0.98 -10.68
C LYS A 238 27.56 -2.37 -11.23
N THR A 239 27.85 -2.62 -12.51
CA THR A 239 27.76 -3.95 -13.10
C THR A 239 28.87 -4.82 -12.51
N CYS A 240 28.66 -6.13 -12.37
CA CYS A 240 29.66 -7.06 -11.80
C CYS A 240 31.05 -6.93 -12.47
N LYS A 241 31.13 -6.52 -13.73
CA LYS A 241 32.42 -6.26 -14.41
C LYS A 241 33.25 -5.14 -13.75
N ALA A 242 32.63 -4.08 -13.25
CA ALA A 242 33.34 -2.96 -12.62
C ALA A 242 33.88 -3.32 -11.22
N TYR A 243 33.27 -4.27 -10.51
CA TYR A 243 33.71 -4.69 -9.17
C TYR A 243 35.00 -5.53 -9.21
N TRP A 244 35.24 -6.26 -10.30
CA TRP A 244 36.47 -7.03 -10.49
C TRP A 244 37.65 -6.17 -10.97
N GLN A 245 37.39 -5.05 -11.66
CA GLN A 245 38.45 -4.13 -12.09
C GLN A 245 38.94 -3.20 -10.96
N ASP A 246 38.06 -2.79 -10.04
CA ASP A 246 38.41 -1.98 -8.86
C ASP A 246 39.21 -2.76 -7.78
N ASN A 247 39.15 -4.09 -7.77
CA ASN A 247 39.80 -4.95 -6.76
C ASN A 247 41.05 -5.68 -7.28
N GLN A 248 41.56 -5.29 -8.45
CA GLN A 248 42.83 -5.80 -9.02
C GLN A 248 43.92 -4.73 -9.12
N GLN A 249 43.71 -3.57 -8.47
CA GLN A 249 44.74 -2.58 -8.18
C GLN A 249 44.98 -2.53 -6.67
#